data_AF-A0A177EEY4-F1
#
_entry.id   AF-A0A177EEY4-F1
#
_cell.length_a   1.000
_cell.length_b   1.000
_cell.length_c   1.000
_cell.angle_alpha   90.00
_cell.angle_beta   90.00
_cell.angle_gamma   90.00
#
_symmetry.space_group_name_H-M   'P 1'
#
loop_
_entity.id
_entity.type
_entity.pdbx_description
1 polymer ?
#
loop_
_entity_poly.entity_id
_entity_poly.type
_entity_poly.pdbx_seq_one_letter_code
_entity_poly.pdbx_strand_id
1 'polypeptide(L)'
;MECPYGVLGVSKECTADEIKKAYVLGVRKTHPDITKRNTDAEFIRISEAYSTIISTPRIQKMYVDWESLPYIIVELSNAKSVKCRCGSIYDYTQQIGPVECMSCSHYIEVIPDGQQ
;
A
#
# COMPACT_ATOMS: atom_id res chain seq x y z
N MET A 1 -5.74 -23.34 7.41
CA MET A 1 -6.32 -22.18 6.70
C MET A 1 -5.99 -20.96 7.52
N GLU A 2 -4.95 -20.22 7.13
CA GLU A 2 -4.57 -18.98 7.82
C GLU A 2 -5.68 -17.95 7.66
N CYS A 3 -6.03 -17.24 8.73
CA CYS A 3 -7.01 -16.18 8.66
C CYS A 3 -6.40 -14.97 7.95
N PRO A 4 -7.02 -14.41 6.89
CA PRO A 4 -6.44 -13.29 6.14
C PRO A 4 -6.27 -12.04 7.02
N TYR A 5 -7.15 -11.85 8.01
CA TYR A 5 -7.02 -10.80 9.02
C TYR A 5 -5.74 -10.95 9.86
N GLY A 6 -5.35 -12.20 10.18
CA GLY A 6 -4.10 -12.50 10.87
C GLY A 6 -2.86 -12.23 10.02
N VAL A 7 -2.95 -12.45 8.70
CA VAL A 7 -1.87 -12.13 7.75
C VAL A 7 -1.61 -10.63 7.67
N LEU A 8 -2.67 -9.81 7.71
CA LEU A 8 -2.53 -8.35 7.80
C LEU A 8 -2.25 -7.84 9.22
N GLY A 9 -2.34 -8.69 10.25
CA GLY A 9 -2.20 -8.27 11.64
C GLY A 9 -3.35 -7.39 12.16
N VAL A 10 -4.54 -7.49 11.55
CA VAL A 10 -5.73 -6.71 11.93
C VAL A 10 -6.79 -7.59 12.55
N SER A 11 -7.64 -7.01 13.39
CA SER A 11 -8.79 -7.73 13.94
C SER A 11 -9.86 -7.97 12.88
N LYS A 12 -10.63 -9.05 13.06
CA LYS A 12 -11.79 -9.34 12.20
C LYS A 12 -12.82 -8.21 12.25
N GLU A 13 -12.86 -7.46 13.35
CA GLU A 13 -13.78 -6.34 13.58
C GLU A 13 -13.26 -4.99 13.04
N CYS A 14 -12.05 -4.94 12.50
CA CYS A 14 -11.45 -3.72 11.95
C CYS A 14 -12.25 -3.11 10.80
N THR A 15 -12.06 -1.81 10.61
CA THR A 15 -12.68 -1.03 9.53
C THR A 15 -11.87 -1.12 8.24
N ALA A 16 -12.50 -0.76 7.10
CA ALA A 16 -11.83 -0.76 5.81
C ALA A 16 -10.56 0.13 5.79
N ASP A 17 -10.56 1.25 6.52
CA ASP A 17 -9.41 2.14 6.66
C ASP A 17 -8.22 1.46 7.38
N GLU A 18 -8.50 0.73 8.46
CA GLU A 18 -7.46 -0.02 9.18
C GLU A 18 -6.90 -1.18 8.35
N ILE A 19 -7.77 -1.90 7.62
CA ILE A 19 -7.36 -2.97 6.72
C ILE A 19 -6.46 -2.42 5.61
N LYS A 20 -6.81 -1.25 5.06
CA LYS A 20 -6.00 -0.54 4.05
C LYS A 20 -4.65 -0.09 4.61
N LYS A 21 -4.63 0.54 5.79
CA LYS A 21 -3.39 0.93 6.46
C LYS A 21 -2.48 -0.27 6.71
N ALA A 22 -3.03 -1.37 7.21
CA ALA A 22 -2.28 -2.59 7.45
C ALA A 22 -1.73 -3.21 6.16
N TYR A 23 -2.51 -3.22 5.08
CA TYR A 23 -2.05 -3.66 3.77
C TYR A 23 -0.91 -2.78 3.24
N VAL A 24 -1.05 -1.46 3.29
CA VAL A 24 0.00 -0.52 2.85
C VAL A 24 1.27 -0.69 3.68
N LEU A 25 1.16 -0.81 5.00
CA LEU A 25 2.29 -1.05 5.88
C LEU A 25 2.94 -2.41 5.61
N GLY A 26 2.14 -3.44 5.32
CA GLY A 26 2.61 -4.76 4.94
C GLY A 26 3.43 -4.71 3.64
N VAL A 27 2.85 -4.14 2.58
CA VAL A 27 3.51 -3.98 1.28
C VAL A 27 4.79 -3.16 1.40
N ARG A 28 4.77 -2.06 2.16
CA ARG A 28 6.00 -1.27 2.45
C ARG A 28 7.07 -2.09 3.13
N LYS A 29 6.73 -2.98 4.06
CA LYS A 29 7.72 -3.81 4.77
C LYS A 29 8.27 -4.94 3.91
N THR A 30 7.47 -5.45 2.98
CA THR A 30 7.81 -6.61 2.15
C THR A 30 8.25 -6.23 0.74
N HIS A 31 8.31 -4.94 0.41
CA HIS A 31 8.61 -4.47 -0.93
C HIS A 31 10.00 -4.94 -1.37
N PRO A 32 10.14 -5.59 -2.54
CA PRO A 32 11.40 -6.18 -3.00
C PRO A 32 12.51 -5.15 -3.26
N ASP A 33 12.16 -3.87 -3.42
CA ASP A 33 13.13 -2.77 -3.54
C ASP A 33 13.82 -2.46 -2.20
N ILE A 34 13.19 -2.82 -1.08
CA ILE A 34 13.69 -2.57 0.28
C ILE A 34 14.38 -3.83 0.84
N THR A 35 13.80 -5.01 0.63
CA THR A 35 14.36 -6.29 1.09
C THR A 35 14.94 -7.10 -0.07
N LYS A 36 16.27 -7.05 -0.23
CA LYS A 36 17.05 -7.66 -1.32
C LYS A 36 17.05 -9.19 -1.44
N ARG A 37 16.17 -9.94 -0.77
CA ARG A 37 16.02 -11.41 -0.95
C ARG A 37 14.79 -11.94 -0.18
N ASN A 38 13.97 -12.77 -0.83
CA ASN A 38 12.92 -13.64 -0.26
C ASN A 38 11.57 -13.04 0.24
N THR A 39 11.25 -11.75 0.06
CA THR A 39 9.95 -11.21 0.50
C THR A 39 8.81 -11.30 -0.53
N ASP A 40 9.05 -11.85 -1.72
CA ASP A 40 8.02 -12.00 -2.76
C ASP A 40 6.83 -12.84 -2.26
N ALA A 41 7.11 -13.94 -1.56
CA ALA A 41 6.09 -14.79 -0.95
C ALA A 41 5.32 -14.12 0.21
N GLU A 42 5.93 -13.17 0.91
CA GLU A 42 5.25 -12.36 1.94
C GLU A 42 4.35 -11.30 1.29
N PHE A 43 4.84 -10.64 0.24
CA PHE A 43 4.06 -9.67 -0.53
C PHE A 43 2.83 -10.31 -1.19
N ILE A 44 3.00 -11.50 -1.79
CA ILE A 44 1.89 -12.27 -2.37
C ILE A 44 0.87 -12.63 -1.28
N ARG A 45 1.33 -13.13 -0.12
CA ARG A 45 0.44 -13.48 1.00
C ARG A 45 -0.35 -12.29 1.54
N ILE A 46 0.30 -11.14 1.72
CA ILE A 46 -0.36 -9.89 2.16
C ILE A 46 -1.40 -9.42 1.14
N SER A 47 -1.07 -9.53 -0.15
CA SER A 47 -1.98 -9.18 -1.26
C SER A 47 -3.20 -10.11 -1.35
N GLU A 48 -3.00 -11.42 -1.25
CA GLU A 48 -4.08 -12.41 -1.22
C GLU A 48 -4.98 -12.25 0.01
N ALA A 49 -4.39 -12.03 1.18
CA ALA A 49 -5.12 -11.81 2.41
C ALA A 49 -6.01 -10.57 2.33
N TYR A 50 -5.45 -9.46 1.84
CA TYR A 50 -6.19 -8.23 1.62
C TYR A 50 -7.32 -8.42 0.60
N SER A 51 -7.05 -9.06 -0.54
CA SER A 51 -8.05 -9.38 -1.57
C SER A 51 -9.22 -10.21 -1.01
N THR A 52 -8.92 -11.18 -0.13
CA THR A 52 -9.94 -12.01 0.53
C THR A 52 -10.80 -11.21 1.51
N ILE A 53 -10.19 -10.32 2.30
CA ILE A 53 -10.92 -9.48 3.27
C ILE A 53 -11.85 -8.50 2.55
N ILE A 54 -11.36 -7.85 1.50
CA ILE A 54 -12.14 -6.85 0.77
C ILE A 54 -13.27 -7.50 -0.05
N SER A 55 -13.13 -8.78 -0.40
CA SER A 55 -14.19 -9.58 -1.04
C SER A 55 -15.33 -9.95 -0.06
N THR A 56 -15.13 -9.72 1.25
CA THR A 56 -16.17 -9.95 2.24
C THR A 56 -17.28 -8.90 2.07
N PRO A 57 -18.57 -9.28 2.02
CA PRO A 57 -19.69 -8.35 1.79
C PRO A 57 -19.80 -7.24 2.85
N ARG A 58 -19.25 -7.48 4.04
CA ARG A 58 -19.13 -6.48 5.12
C ARG A 58 -18.19 -5.32 4.74
N ILE A 59 -17.12 -5.60 4.02
CA ILE A 59 -16.13 -4.61 3.58
C ILE A 59 -16.49 -4.06 2.19
N GLN A 60 -17.06 -4.87 1.28
CA GLN A 60 -17.53 -4.41 -0.04
C GLN A 60 -18.60 -3.33 0.01
N LYS A 61 -19.45 -3.32 1.05
CA LYS A 61 -20.47 -2.26 1.23
C LYS A 61 -19.87 -0.90 1.56
N MET A 62 -18.63 -0.86 2.02
CA MET A 62 -17.87 0.37 2.23
C MET A 62 -17.25 0.71 0.88
N TYR A 63 -17.91 1.57 0.10
CA TYR A 63 -17.49 1.94 -1.26
C TYR A 63 -16.13 2.63 -1.18
N VAL A 64 -15.04 1.88 -1.34
CA VAL A 64 -13.70 2.43 -1.50
C VAL A 64 -13.45 2.48 -3.00
N ASP A 65 -13.29 3.67 -3.55
CA ASP A 65 -12.96 3.87 -4.95
C ASP A 65 -11.52 3.38 -5.18
N TRP A 66 -11.39 2.16 -5.68
CA TRP A 66 -10.13 1.43 -5.84
C TRP A 66 -9.21 2.04 -6.90
N GLU A 67 -9.80 2.68 -7.91
CA GLU A 67 -9.09 3.37 -8.98
C GLU A 67 -8.49 4.70 -8.48
N SER A 68 -9.09 5.28 -7.46
CA SER A 68 -8.59 6.45 -6.73
C SER A 68 -7.70 6.08 -5.55
N LEU A 69 -7.08 4.91 -5.49
CA LEU A 69 -6.09 4.59 -4.44
C LEU A 69 -4.66 4.84 -4.90
N PRO A 70 -3.79 5.37 -4.01
CA PRO A 70 -2.39 5.59 -4.35
C PRO A 70 -1.69 4.26 -4.58
N TYR A 71 -0.84 4.23 -5.60
CA TYR A 71 0.02 3.11 -5.95
C TYR A 71 0.94 2.70 -4.80
N ILE A 72 1.48 3.68 -4.07
CA ILE A 72 2.21 3.48 -2.83
C ILE A 72 2.06 4.74 -1.98
N ILE A 73 1.96 4.58 -0.66
CA ILE A 73 2.08 5.70 0.27
C ILE A 73 3.55 5.76 0.66
N VAL A 74 4.19 6.92 0.77
CA VAL A 74 5.61 7.07 1.17
C VAL A 74 5.82 8.29 2.04
N GLU A 75 6.80 8.27 2.94
CA GLU A 75 7.18 9.48 3.69
C GLU A 75 7.91 10.45 2.77
N LEU A 76 7.79 11.75 3.05
CA LEU A 76 8.44 12.81 2.28
C LEU A 76 9.95 12.59 2.13
N SER A 77 10.61 12.08 3.18
CA SER A 77 12.04 11.76 3.20
C SER A 77 12.41 10.69 2.17
N ASN A 78 11.50 9.76 1.89
CA ASN A 78 11.73 8.61 1.02
C ASN A 78 11.12 8.80 -0.37
N ALA A 79 10.22 9.77 -0.56
CA ALA A 79 9.48 9.98 -1.80
C ALA A 79 10.38 10.11 -3.04
N LYS A 80 11.54 10.77 -2.89
CA LYS A 80 12.50 11.04 -3.99
C LYS A 80 13.18 9.80 -4.58
N SER A 81 13.11 8.67 -3.90
CA SER A 81 13.75 7.41 -4.34
C SER A 81 12.75 6.34 -4.73
N VAL A 82 11.46 6.68 -4.78
CA VAL A 82 10.38 5.73 -5.09
C VAL A 82 10.30 5.53 -6.58
N LYS A 83 10.19 4.27 -6.99
CA LYS A 83 10.01 3.87 -8.38
C LYS A 83 8.52 3.68 -8.69
N CYS A 84 7.96 4.36 -9.70
CA CYS A 84 6.64 4.03 -10.26
C CYS A 84 6.71 2.61 -10.85
N ARG A 85 5.55 1.96 -10.91
CA ARG A 85 5.25 0.79 -11.74
C ARG A 85 5.87 0.81 -13.15
N CYS A 86 5.97 1.97 -13.81
CA CYS A 86 6.58 2.08 -15.14
C CYS A 86 8.11 2.13 -15.15
N GLY A 87 8.73 2.28 -13.98
CA GLY A 87 10.17 2.39 -13.83
C GLY A 87 10.70 3.80 -13.61
N SER A 88 9.89 4.85 -13.80
CA SER A 88 10.26 6.24 -13.49
C SER A 88 10.43 6.46 -11.99
N ILE A 89 11.35 7.32 -11.59
CA ILE A 89 11.57 7.68 -10.18
C ILE A 89 10.82 8.98 -9.88
N TYR A 90 10.15 9.05 -8.73
CA TYR A 90 9.50 10.26 -8.23
C TYR A 90 10.53 11.24 -7.65
N ASP A 91 11.54 11.65 -8.42
CA ASP A 91 12.69 12.43 -7.91
C ASP A 91 12.34 13.89 -7.55
N TYR A 92 11.29 14.42 -8.18
CA TYR A 92 10.85 15.81 -8.05
C TYR A 92 9.95 16.08 -6.84
N THR A 93 9.69 15.08 -6.01
CA THR A 93 8.64 15.17 -5.00
C THR A 93 9.11 15.87 -3.73
N GLN A 94 8.52 17.04 -3.45
CA GLN A 94 8.76 17.82 -2.23
C GLN A 94 7.46 18.22 -1.51
N GLN A 95 6.32 17.76 -1.99
CA GLN A 95 5.00 18.10 -1.45
C GLN A 95 4.38 16.90 -0.73
N ILE A 96 3.67 17.19 0.36
CA ILE A 96 2.77 16.26 1.04
C ILE A 96 1.47 16.18 0.25
N GLY A 97 0.94 14.98 0.06
CA GLY A 97 -0.27 14.72 -0.71
C GLY A 97 -0.05 13.77 -1.89
N PRO A 98 -1.06 13.63 -2.77
CA PRO A 98 -0.98 12.79 -3.95
C PRO A 98 0.00 13.37 -4.98
N VAL A 99 0.85 12.52 -5.54
CA VAL A 99 1.88 12.86 -6.51
C VAL A 99 1.78 11.89 -7.66
N GLU A 100 1.27 12.40 -8.78
CA GLU A 100 1.09 11.64 -10.01
C GLU A 100 2.42 11.46 -10.74
N CYS A 101 2.64 10.26 -11.26
CA CYS A 101 3.73 10.01 -12.18
C CYS A 101 3.33 10.41 -13.59
N MET A 102 4.12 11.30 -14.16
CA MET A 102 3.92 11.83 -15.51
C MET A 102 4.02 10.78 -16.63
N SER A 103 4.55 9.58 -16.35
CA SER A 103 4.74 8.52 -17.35
C SER A 103 3.66 7.43 -17.32
N CYS A 104 3.01 7.20 -16.18
CA CYS A 104 2.15 6.02 -15.96
C CYS A 104 0.75 6.35 -15.43
N SER A 105 0.44 7.64 -15.20
CA SER A 105 -0.81 8.15 -14.56
C SER A 105 -1.17 7.50 -13.21
N HIS A 106 -0.28 6.68 -12.66
CA HIS A 106 -0.38 6.21 -11.28
C HIS A 106 0.16 7.31 -10.37
N TYR A 107 -0.35 7.36 -9.15
CA TYR A 107 0.07 8.37 -8.19
C TYR A 107 0.49 7.73 -6.87
N ILE A 108 1.39 8.37 -6.15
CA ILE A 108 1.81 7.99 -4.81
C ILE A 108 1.25 8.97 -3.80
N GLU A 109 0.97 8.53 -2.59
CA GLU A 109 0.54 9.43 -1.51
C GLU A 109 1.75 9.74 -0.62
N VAL A 110 2.16 11.01 -0.58
CA VAL A 110 3.29 11.43 0.25
C VAL A 110 2.79 11.94 1.58
N ILE A 111 3.19 11.29 2.66
CA ILE A 111 2.81 11.67 4.03
C ILE A 111 3.98 12.36 4.74
N PRO A 112 3.71 13.24 5.74
CA PRO A 112 4.77 13.84 6.53
C PRO A 112 5.54 12.79 7.32
N ASP A 113 6.84 13.06 7.51
CA ASP A 113 7.76 12.21 8.24
C ASP A 113 7.27 12.04 9.70
N GLY A 114 7.19 10.80 10.19
CA GLY A 114 6.81 10.51 11.58
C GLY A 114 5.32 10.27 11.84
N GLN A 115 4.49 10.06 10.82
CA GLN A 115 3.14 9.48 11.00
C GLN A 115 3.20 7.94 10.87
N GLN A 116 3.49 7.30 12.01
CA GLN A 116 3.48 5.85 12.20
C GLN A 116 2.08 5.32 12.50
#